data_AF-A0A118K424-F1
#
_entry.id   AF-A0A118K424-F1
#
_cell.length_a   1.000
_cell.length_b   1.000
_cell.length_c   1.000
_cell.angle_alpha   90.00
_cell.angle_beta   90.00
_cell.angle_gamma   90.00
#
_symmetry.space_group_name_H-M   'P 1'
#
loop_
_entity.id
_entity.type
_entity.pdbx_description
1 polymer ?
#
loop_
_entity_poly.entity_id
_entity_poly.type
_entity_poly.pdbx_seq_one_letter_code
_entity_poly.pdbx_strand_id
1 'polypeptide(L)'
;MGAENMKVKLPHLIRAIRRVGQIVTWVSDPMHGNTIKAPLKAFFDVHEQEGSHLGGVHLEMTRQNVTECIGGSRIVAFDGLGSCYHSRCDPRLNVSQS
;
A
#
# COMPACT_ATOMS: atom_id res chain seq x y z
N MET A 1 4.60 -6.12 -3.51
CA MET A 1 4.26 -7.56 -3.39
C MET A 1 2.83 -7.89 -3.82
N GLY A 2 1.89 -6.95 -3.94
CA GLY A 2 0.51 -7.28 -4.33
C GLY A 2 -0.29 -7.98 -3.22
N ALA A 3 -1.61 -7.82 -3.19
CA ALA A 3 -2.48 -8.36 -2.13
C ALA A 3 -2.38 -9.87 -1.98
N GLU A 4 -2.54 -10.58 -3.10
CA GLU A 4 -2.64 -12.04 -3.13
C GLU A 4 -1.33 -12.72 -2.69
N ASN A 5 -0.19 -12.14 -3.03
CA ASN A 5 1.10 -12.74 -2.68
C ASN A 5 1.59 -12.36 -1.29
N MET A 6 1.02 -11.34 -0.65
CA MET A 6 1.47 -10.86 0.67
C MET A 6 1.44 -11.97 1.70
N LYS A 7 0.29 -12.66 1.80
CA LYS A 7 0.06 -13.74 2.78
C LYS A 7 0.94 -14.98 2.53
N VAL A 8 1.41 -15.15 1.30
CA VAL A 8 2.27 -16.27 0.92
C VAL A 8 3.74 -15.94 1.12
N LYS A 9 4.20 -14.77 0.64
CA LYS A 9 5.63 -14.47 0.52
C LYS A 9 6.21 -13.75 1.75
N LEU A 10 5.47 -12.83 2.35
CA LEU A 10 5.99 -12.03 3.47
C LEU A 10 6.38 -12.86 4.70
N PRO A 11 5.63 -13.91 5.11
CA PRO A 11 6.05 -14.76 6.23
C PRO A 11 7.45 -15.37 6.06
N HIS A 12 7.77 -15.80 4.83
CA HIS A 12 9.07 -16.39 4.52
C HIS A 12 10.21 -15.39 4.70
N LEU A 13 10.00 -14.14 4.28
CA LEU A 13 10.97 -13.06 4.46
C LEU A 13 11.17 -12.71 5.93
N ILE A 14 10.08 -12.59 6.70
CA ILE A 14 10.16 -12.32 8.15
C ILE A 14 10.99 -13.39 8.86
N ARG A 15 10.69 -14.67 8.59
CA ARG A 15 11.42 -15.80 9.20
C ARG A 15 12.88 -15.87 8.73
N ALA A 16 13.19 -15.46 7.51
CA ALA A 16 14.57 -15.43 7.01
C ALA A 16 15.39 -14.35 7.71
N ILE A 17 14.86 -13.12 7.80
CA ILE A 17 15.52 -11.99 8.47
C ILE A 17 15.70 -12.28 9.97
N ARG A 18 14.69 -12.86 10.61
CA ARG A 18 14.78 -13.29 12.02
C ARG A 18 15.89 -14.31 12.25
N ARG A 19 16.06 -15.28 11.34
CA ARG A 19 17.10 -16.31 11.44
C ARG A 19 18.52 -15.75 11.38
N VAL A 20 18.72 -14.64 10.68
CA VAL A 20 20.02 -13.96 10.61
C VAL A 20 20.21 -12.90 11.72
N GLY A 21 19.28 -12.81 12.66
CA GLY A 21 19.37 -11.93 13.83
C GLY A 21 19.29 -10.43 13.51
N GLN A 22 18.83 -10.07 12.30
CA GLN A 22 18.74 -8.67 11.89
C GLN A 22 17.42 -8.05 12.37
N ILE A 23 17.52 -6.83 12.89
CA ILE A 23 16.35 -6.02 13.28
C ILE A 23 16.12 -5.01 12.17
N VAL A 24 14.94 -5.07 11.55
CA VAL A 24 14.58 -4.21 10.41
C VAL A 24 13.24 -3.53 10.66
N THR A 25 13.05 -2.38 10.01
CA THR A 25 11.75 -1.71 9.94
C THR A 25 10.97 -2.25 8.75
N TRP A 26 9.86 -2.93 9.02
CA TRP A 26 8.96 -3.41 7.97
C TRP A 26 8.03 -2.30 7.50
N VAL A 27 8.18 -1.86 6.26
CA VAL A 27 7.34 -0.82 5.65
C VAL A 27 6.55 -1.42 4.51
N SER A 28 5.23 -1.19 4.51
CA SER A 28 4.36 -1.58 3.40
C SER A 28 4.29 -0.48 2.34
N ASP A 29 4.52 -0.84 1.09
CA ASP A 29 4.13 -0.04 -0.06
C ASP A 29 2.89 -0.69 -0.71
N PRO A 30 1.69 -0.15 -0.45
CA PRO A 30 0.46 -0.69 -1.00
C PRO A 30 0.17 -0.20 -2.43
N MET A 31 0.93 0.76 -2.96
CA MET A 31 0.65 1.44 -4.23
C MET A 31 1.23 0.66 -5.40
N HIS A 32 2.56 0.47 -5.45
CA HIS A 32 3.25 -0.06 -6.63
C HIS A 32 3.04 -1.57 -6.88
N GLY A 33 2.50 -2.27 -5.89
CA GLY A 33 2.15 -3.68 -6.02
C GLY A 33 0.72 -3.93 -6.51
N ASN A 34 -0.12 -2.89 -6.62
CA ASN A 34 -1.57 -3.08 -6.77
C ASN A 34 -2.21 -1.96 -7.61
N THR A 35 -2.83 -2.34 -8.73
CA THR A 35 -3.58 -1.40 -9.58
C THR A 35 -5.04 -1.21 -9.12
N ILE A 36 -5.57 -2.10 -8.25
CA ILE A 36 -7.02 -2.17 -7.95
C ILE A 36 -7.36 -2.11 -6.45
N LYS A 37 -6.58 -2.71 -5.54
CA LYS A 37 -6.86 -2.69 -4.09
C LYS A 37 -5.58 -2.64 -3.25
N ALA A 38 -5.56 -1.72 -2.27
CA ALA A 38 -4.47 -1.61 -1.31
C ALA A 38 -4.50 -2.80 -0.31
N PRO A 39 -3.42 -3.59 -0.18
CA PRO A 39 -3.38 -4.82 0.59
C PRO A 39 -3.01 -4.64 2.05
N LEU A 40 -3.24 -3.44 2.61
CA LEU A 40 -2.77 -3.11 3.95
C LEU A 40 -3.24 -4.12 5.00
N LYS A 41 -4.50 -4.56 4.90
CA LYS A 41 -5.04 -5.59 5.82
C LYS A 41 -4.19 -6.87 5.84
N ALA A 42 -3.77 -7.37 4.68
CA ALA A 42 -2.93 -8.57 4.62
C ALA A 42 -1.55 -8.36 5.25
N PHE A 43 -0.99 -7.16 5.15
CA PHE A 43 0.27 -6.81 5.81
C PHE A 43 0.12 -6.84 7.34
N PHE A 44 -0.97 -6.27 7.89
CA PHE A 44 -1.29 -6.36 9.32
C PHE A 44 -1.46 -7.82 9.77
N ASP A 45 -2.30 -8.59 9.07
CA ASP A 45 -2.59 -9.99 9.41
C ASP A 45 -1.31 -10.84 9.49
N VAL A 46 -0.38 -10.66 8.54
CA VAL A 46 0.89 -11.41 8.51
C VAL A 46 1.80 -11.03 9.68
N HIS A 47 1.92 -9.73 9.99
CA HIS A 47 2.75 -9.29 11.10
C HIS A 47 2.23 -9.81 12.45
N GLU A 48 0.92 -9.80 12.64
CA GLU A 48 0.24 -10.38 13.81
C GLU A 48 0.52 -11.89 13.92
N GLN A 49 0.32 -12.64 12.83
CA GLN A 49 0.56 -14.10 12.80
C GLN A 49 2.02 -14.46 13.05
N GLU A 50 2.97 -13.70 12.51
CA GLU A 50 4.40 -13.96 12.66
C GLU A 50 4.98 -13.41 13.97
N GLY A 51 4.19 -12.71 14.79
CA GLY A 51 4.64 -12.06 16.02
C GLY A 51 5.75 -11.04 15.75
N SER A 52 5.62 -10.26 14.67
CA SER A 52 6.60 -9.27 14.25
C SER A 52 6.01 -7.87 14.25
N HIS A 53 6.88 -6.85 14.36
CA HIS A 53 6.43 -5.47 14.41
C HIS A 53 6.32 -4.85 13.02
N LEU A 54 5.15 -4.27 12.73
CA LEU A 54 4.94 -3.46 11.53
C LEU A 54 5.48 -2.05 11.79
N GLY A 55 6.37 -1.57 10.91
CA GLY A 55 7.10 -0.31 11.10
C GLY A 55 6.46 0.90 10.44
N GLY A 56 5.65 0.71 9.40
CA GLY A 56 4.95 1.82 8.76
C GLY A 56 4.40 1.51 7.37
N VAL A 57 3.93 2.57 6.72
CA VAL A 57 3.40 2.53 5.35
C VAL A 57 4.04 3.65 4.54
N HIS A 58 4.41 3.36 3.29
CA HIS A 58 4.89 4.31 2.31
C HIS A 58 3.78 4.54 1.28
N LEU A 59 3.27 5.77 1.20
CA LEU A 59 2.18 6.14 0.29
C LEU A 59 2.62 7.24 -0.67
N GLU A 60 2.07 7.22 -1.87
CA GLU A 60 2.19 8.30 -2.84
C GLU A 60 0.94 9.19 -2.75
N MET A 61 1.15 10.46 -2.39
CA MET A 61 0.05 11.38 -2.13
C MET A 61 0.37 12.80 -2.57
N THR A 62 -0.68 13.58 -2.82
CA THR A 62 -0.60 15.01 -3.14
C THR A 62 -1.66 15.78 -2.37
N ARG A 63 -1.35 17.04 -2.03
CA ARG A 63 -2.34 17.96 -1.42
C ARG A 63 -3.35 18.53 -2.43
N GLN A 64 -3.18 18.22 -3.71
CA GLN A 64 -4.09 18.64 -4.76
C GLN A 64 -5.33 17.73 -4.77
N ASN A 65 -6.48 18.30 -5.13
CA ASN A 65 -7.71 17.55 -5.30
C ASN A 65 -7.74 16.82 -6.66
N VAL A 66 -6.84 15.86 -6.83
CA VAL A 66 -6.68 15.06 -8.05
C VAL A 66 -7.67 13.90 -8.11
N THR A 67 -7.96 13.44 -9.32
CA THR A 67 -8.78 12.26 -9.60
C THR A 67 -7.92 11.13 -10.13
N GLU A 68 -6.83 10.81 -9.43
CA GLU A 68 -5.83 9.84 -9.90
C GLU A 68 -6.11 8.41 -9.37
N CYS A 69 -6.63 8.29 -8.15
CA CYS A 69 -7.02 7.02 -7.54
C CYS A 69 -8.54 6.89 -7.38
N ILE A 70 -9.10 5.71 -7.63
CA ILE A 70 -10.54 5.40 -7.48
C ILE A 70 -10.91 5.23 -6.00
N GLY A 71 -12.14 5.60 -5.63
CA GLY A 71 -12.68 5.42 -4.29
C GLY A 71 -12.36 6.60 -3.36
N GLY A 72 -12.18 6.33 -2.08
CA GLY A 72 -12.06 7.35 -1.04
C GLY A 72 -13.41 7.79 -0.44
N SER A 73 -13.34 8.64 0.57
CA SER A 73 -14.53 9.20 1.25
C SER A 73 -15.36 10.08 0.31
N ARG A 74 -14.67 10.87 -0.52
CA ARG A 74 -15.23 11.50 -1.73
C ARG A 74 -14.97 10.56 -2.89
N ILE A 75 -16.01 9.83 -3.29
CA ILE A 75 -15.88 8.77 -4.30
C ILE A 75 -15.39 9.36 -5.62
N VAL A 76 -14.16 9.01 -6.01
CA VAL A 76 -13.67 9.17 -7.37
C VAL A 76 -14.06 7.91 -8.15
N ALA A 77 -14.92 8.06 -9.15
CA ALA A 77 -15.32 6.97 -10.04
C ALA A 77 -14.35 6.84 -11.23
N PHE A 78 -14.39 5.68 -11.90
CA PHE A 78 -13.47 5.37 -13.01
C PHE A 78 -13.59 6.37 -14.18
N ASP A 79 -14.81 6.74 -14.53
CA ASP A 79 -15.13 7.76 -15.54
C ASP A 79 -14.64 9.16 -15.16
N GLY A 80 -14.54 9.45 -13.86
CA GLY A 80 -14.06 10.72 -13.34
C GLY A 80 -12.54 10.92 -13.40
N LEU A 81 -11.76 9.86 -13.66
CA LEU A 81 -10.29 9.91 -13.53
C LEU A 81 -9.62 10.97 -14.42
N GLY A 82 -10.13 11.19 -15.64
CA GLY A 82 -9.57 12.15 -16.58
C GLY A 82 -9.78 13.62 -16.24
N SER A 83 -10.58 13.94 -15.21
CA SER A 83 -10.99 15.31 -14.89
C SER A 83 -9.85 16.15 -14.30
N CYS A 84 -9.05 15.55 -13.42
CA CYS A 84 -7.94 16.17 -12.71
C CYS A 84 -6.76 15.19 -12.56
N TYR A 85 -6.28 14.63 -13.67
CA TYR A 85 -5.12 13.73 -13.69
C TYR A 85 -3.84 14.53 -14.00
N HIS A 86 -2.94 14.67 -13.02
CA HIS A 86 -1.74 15.51 -13.16
C HIS A 86 -0.42 14.74 -13.04
N SER A 87 -0.43 13.58 -12.39
CA SER A 87 0.75 12.73 -12.33
C SER A 87 1.21 12.32 -13.73
N ARG A 88 2.53 12.25 -13.90
CA ARG A 88 3.18 11.77 -15.14
C ARG A 88 3.58 10.30 -15.06
N CYS A 89 3.50 9.71 -13.88
CA CYS A 89 3.88 8.33 -13.60
C CYS A 89 2.70 7.67 -12.89
N ASP A 90 2.82 7.38 -11.60
CA ASP A 90 1.82 6.65 -10.86
C ASP A 90 0.70 7.55 -10.32
N PRO A 91 -0.53 7.02 -10.19
CA PRO A 91 -1.65 7.76 -9.63
C PRO A 91 -1.45 7.99 -8.12
N ARG A 92 -1.67 9.22 -7.66
CA ARG A 92 -1.45 9.62 -6.26
C ARG A 92 -2.76 9.76 -5.50
N LEU A 93 -2.73 9.47 -4.21
CA LEU A 93 -3.84 9.77 -3.30
C LEU A 93 -4.05 11.28 -3.19
N ASN A 94 -5.31 11.71 -3.28
CA ASN A 94 -5.69 13.10 -2.98
C ASN A 94 -5.91 13.31 -1.46
N VAL A 95 -6.14 14.56 -1.06
CA VAL A 95 -6.34 14.96 0.36
C VAL A 95 -7.44 14.17 1.08
N SER A 96 -8.50 13.77 0.37
CA SER A 96 -9.62 13.04 0.98
C SER A 96 -9.40 11.52 1.06
N GLN A 97 -8.32 11.04 0.44
CA GLN A 97 -7.90 9.64 0.37
C GLN A 97 -6.65 9.37 1.23
N SER A 98 -5.92 10.41 1.63
CA SER A 98 -4.75 10.35 2.52
C SER A 98 -5.10 10.28 4.00
#